data_AF-A0A086SUT1-F1
#
_entry.id   AF-A0A086SUT1-F1
#
_cell.length_a   1.000
_cell.length_b   1.000
_cell.length_c   1.000
_cell.angle_alpha   90.00
_cell.angle_beta   90.00
_cell.angle_gamma   90.00
#
_symmetry.space_group_name_H-M   'P 1'
#
loop_
_entity.id
_entity.type
_entity.pdbx_description
1 polymer ?
#
loop_
_entity_poly.entity_id
_entity_poly.type
_entity_poly.pdbx_seq_one_letter_code
_entity_poly.pdbx_strand_id
1 'polypeptide(L)'
;MGSDNQVRRQSRWVELFDPETYYPVLERLSSYLTIADFLVLCQVCRRLAGLKDCILRKISSVNIRLRDFVDDPTMFRSQLGNCGALISGSFALNLFELSRYKVLYLDVFVRDGPDTDHFTNYIRETEKYQRNNPEVRTVESSC
;
A
#
# COMPACT_ATOMS: atom_id res chain seq x y z
N MET A 1 -21.51 -53.53 -4.35
CA MET A 1 -21.17 -52.47 -3.36
C MET A 1 -20.02 -51.67 -3.95
N GLY A 2 -20.35 -50.69 -4.79
CA GLY A 2 -19.37 -49.80 -5.42
C GLY A 2 -19.06 -48.66 -4.46
N SER A 3 -17.80 -48.54 -4.06
CA SER A 3 -17.29 -47.42 -3.28
C SER A 3 -17.12 -46.25 -4.22
N ASP A 4 -18.15 -45.40 -4.31
CA ASP A 4 -18.06 -44.09 -4.98
C ASP A 4 -17.24 -43.16 -4.10
N ASN A 5 -15.92 -43.32 -4.21
CA ASN A 5 -14.95 -42.43 -3.61
C ASN A 5 -14.89 -41.17 -4.48
N GLN A 6 -15.92 -40.33 -4.35
CA GLN A 6 -16.01 -39.04 -4.99
C GLN A 6 -15.04 -38.09 -4.26
N VAL A 7 -13.74 -38.31 -4.46
CA VAL A 7 -12.70 -37.33 -4.19
C VAL A 7 -13.01 -36.17 -5.11
N ARG A 8 -13.79 -35.21 -4.60
CA ARG A 8 -13.96 -33.89 -5.20
C ARG A 8 -12.56 -33.43 -5.56
N ARG A 9 -12.24 -33.43 -6.86
CA ARG A 9 -11.07 -32.73 -7.41
C ARG A 9 -11.26 -31.26 -7.05
N GLN A 10 -10.87 -30.87 -5.84
CA GLN A 10 -10.77 -29.49 -5.44
C GLN A 10 -9.80 -28.86 -6.44
N SER A 11 -10.29 -27.89 -7.20
CA SER A 11 -9.55 -27.34 -8.32
C SER A 11 -8.21 -26.77 -7.83
N ARG A 12 -7.09 -27.37 -8.26
CA ARG A 12 -5.70 -26.95 -8.00
C ARG A 12 -5.41 -25.48 -8.30
N TRP A 13 -6.23 -24.85 -9.14
CA TRP A 13 -6.08 -23.45 -9.53
C TRP A 13 -6.18 -22.45 -8.38
N VAL A 14 -6.92 -22.76 -7.31
CA VAL A 14 -7.03 -21.85 -6.16
C VAL A 14 -5.79 -21.89 -5.29
N GLU A 15 -5.05 -23.01 -5.29
CA GLU A 15 -3.76 -23.13 -4.56
C GLU A 15 -2.69 -22.21 -5.16
N LEU A 16 -2.83 -21.79 -6.42
CA LEU A 16 -1.95 -20.78 -7.03
C LEU A 16 -2.09 -19.38 -6.40
N PHE A 17 -3.20 -19.16 -5.70
CA PHE A 17 -3.50 -17.92 -4.98
C PHE A 17 -3.29 -18.06 -3.47
N ASP A 18 -2.82 -19.22 -3.02
CA ASP A 18 -2.43 -19.42 -1.64
C ASP A 18 -1.12 -18.65 -1.37
N PRO A 19 -1.14 -17.62 -0.50
CA PRO A 19 0.03 -16.83 -0.17
C PRO A 19 1.18 -17.65 0.42
N GLU A 20 0.87 -18.82 1.02
CA GLU A 20 1.86 -19.68 1.67
C GLU A 20 2.44 -20.74 0.72
N THR A 21 1.73 -21.08 -0.36
CA THR A 21 2.12 -22.19 -1.25
C THR A 21 2.63 -21.74 -2.62
N TYR A 22 2.14 -20.63 -3.20
CA TYR A 22 2.49 -20.19 -4.56
C TYR A 22 2.71 -18.66 -4.69
N TYR A 23 3.59 -18.12 -3.84
CA TYR A 23 3.94 -16.69 -3.78
C TYR A 23 4.30 -16.03 -5.15
N PRO A 24 5.09 -16.65 -6.06
CA PRO A 24 5.54 -15.95 -7.28
C PRO A 24 4.41 -15.64 -8.27
N VAL A 25 3.41 -16.54 -8.37
CA VAL A 25 2.29 -16.37 -9.31
C VAL A 25 1.36 -15.27 -8.83
N LEU A 26 1.02 -15.31 -7.54
CA LEU A 26 0.19 -14.29 -6.91
C LEU A 26 0.88 -12.91 -6.95
N GLU A 27 2.19 -12.86 -6.71
CA GLU A 27 2.98 -11.64 -6.80
C GLU A 27 2.97 -11.06 -8.21
N ARG A 28 3.14 -11.90 -9.24
CA ARG A 28 3.11 -11.43 -10.61
C ARG A 28 1.73 -10.96 -11.04
N LEU A 29 0.67 -11.69 -10.70
CA LEU A 29 -0.71 -11.25 -10.97
C LEU A 29 -1.01 -9.94 -10.24
N SER A 30 -0.55 -9.79 -9.00
CA SER A 30 -0.71 -8.55 -8.24
C SER A 30 -0.04 -7.35 -8.88
N SER A 31 1.00 -7.55 -9.70
CA SER A 31 1.67 -6.45 -10.40
C SER A 31 0.85 -5.85 -11.57
N TYR A 32 -0.26 -6.50 -11.93
CA TYR A 32 -1.15 -6.06 -13.02
C TYR A 32 -2.58 -5.76 -12.55
N LEU A 33 -2.90 -5.99 -11.28
CA LEU A 33 -4.25 -5.86 -10.74
C LEU A 33 -4.31 -4.71 -9.75
N THR A 34 -5.23 -3.78 -9.98
CA THR A 34 -5.56 -2.73 -9.00
C THR A 34 -6.35 -3.32 -7.83
N ILE A 35 -6.53 -2.54 -6.76
CA ILE A 35 -7.44 -2.93 -5.65
C ILE A 35 -8.85 -3.24 -6.19
N ALA A 36 -9.36 -2.47 -7.15
CA ALA A 36 -10.67 -2.68 -7.72
C ALA A 36 -10.78 -4.03 -8.45
N ASP A 37 -9.78 -4.37 -9.28
CA ASP A 37 -9.74 -5.65 -10.00
C ASP A 37 -9.71 -6.83 -9.02
N PHE A 38 -8.93 -6.68 -7.95
CA PHE A 38 -8.87 -7.65 -6.88
C PHE A 38 -10.21 -7.84 -6.15
N LEU A 39 -10.93 -6.74 -5.87
CA LEU A 39 -12.26 -6.81 -5.26
C LEU A 39 -13.27 -7.50 -6.17
N VAL A 40 -13.22 -7.25 -7.48
CA VAL A 40 -14.03 -7.98 -8.49
C VAL A 40 -13.66 -9.47 -8.48
N LEU A 41 -12.37 -9.80 -8.48
CA LEU A 41 -11.89 -11.18 -8.47
C LEU A 41 -12.37 -11.95 -7.22
N CYS A 42 -12.39 -11.29 -6.06
CA CYS A 42 -12.91 -11.85 -4.81
C CYS A 42 -14.40 -12.21 -4.89
N GLN A 43 -15.16 -11.60 -5.80
CA GLN A 43 -16.61 -11.83 -5.95
C GLN A 43 -16.92 -12.93 -6.97
N VAL A 44 -15.97 -13.32 -7.82
CA VAL A 44 -16.19 -14.34 -8.87
C VAL A 44 -16.56 -15.70 -8.27
N CYS A 45 -15.87 -16.14 -7.22
CA CYS A 45 -16.25 -17.35 -6.49
C CYS A 45 -15.84 -17.32 -5.01
N ARG A 46 -16.53 -18.12 -4.18
CA ARG A 46 -16.27 -18.23 -2.73
C ARG A 46 -14.82 -18.58 -2.39
N ARG A 47 -14.13 -19.31 -3.27
CA ARG A 47 -12.72 -19.69 -3.04
C ARG A 47 -11.77 -18.51 -3.22
N LEU A 48 -12.08 -17.57 -4.12
CA LEU A 48 -11.31 -16.35 -4.33
C LEU A 48 -11.63 -15.27 -3.29
N ALA A 49 -12.71 -15.41 -2.53
CA ALA A 49 -13.02 -14.48 -1.44
C ALA A 49 -11.89 -14.39 -0.38
N GLY A 50 -11.07 -15.45 -0.23
CA GLY A 50 -9.90 -15.46 0.65
C GLY A 50 -8.76 -14.52 0.20
N LEU A 51 -8.78 -14.03 -1.04
CA LEU A 51 -7.82 -13.02 -1.53
C LEU A 51 -7.96 -11.68 -0.81
N LYS A 52 -9.12 -11.40 -0.19
CA LYS A 52 -9.33 -10.19 0.61
C LYS A 52 -8.26 -10.03 1.69
N ASP A 53 -7.90 -11.11 2.37
CA ASP A 53 -6.89 -11.09 3.42
C ASP A 53 -5.49 -10.82 2.87
N CYS A 54 -5.21 -11.22 1.63
CA CYS A 54 -3.97 -10.92 0.94
C CYS A 54 -3.86 -9.41 0.63
N ILE A 55 -4.93 -8.82 0.10
CA ILE A 55 -5.00 -7.38 -0.18
C ILE A 55 -4.88 -6.58 1.11
N LEU A 56 -5.62 -6.96 2.16
CA LEU A 56 -5.53 -6.33 3.47
C LEU A 56 -4.11 -6.41 4.04
N ARG A 57 -3.44 -7.57 3.95
CA ARG A 57 -2.02 -7.68 4.34
C ARG A 57 -1.11 -6.76 3.53
N LYS A 58 -1.33 -6.62 2.22
CA LYS A 58 -0.57 -5.68 1.37
C LYS A 58 -0.84 -4.23 1.72
N ILE A 59 -2.07 -3.85 2.03
CA ILE A 59 -2.38 -2.47 2.49
C ILE A 59 -1.79 -2.23 3.88
N SER A 60 -1.88 -3.20 4.79
CA SER A 60 -1.23 -3.14 6.11
C SER A 60 0.30 -3.08 6.02
N SER A 61 0.89 -3.53 4.92
CA SER A 61 2.32 -3.33 4.61
C SER A 61 2.70 -1.88 4.35
N VAL A 62 1.75 -0.93 4.38
CA VAL A 62 2.04 0.51 4.32
C VAL A 62 3.09 0.92 5.36
N ASN A 63 3.08 0.32 6.55
CA ASN A 63 4.11 0.58 7.56
C ASN A 63 5.49 0.14 7.08
N ILE A 64 5.59 -0.99 6.36
CA ILE A 64 6.85 -1.44 5.77
C ILE A 64 7.32 -0.46 4.70
N ARG A 65 6.42 0.02 3.83
CA ARG A 65 6.75 1.00 2.78
C ARG A 65 7.15 2.37 3.34
N LEU A 66 6.56 2.78 4.45
CA LEU A 66 6.89 4.04 5.11
C LEU A 66 8.29 4.03 5.75
N ARG A 67 8.86 2.85 6.05
CA ARG A 67 10.23 2.76 6.60
C ARG A 67 11.31 3.29 5.67
N ASP A 68 11.01 3.41 4.38
CA ASP A 68 11.92 4.05 3.43
C ASP A 68 12.04 5.57 3.66
N PHE A 69 11.12 6.15 4.45
CA PHE A 69 11.03 7.59 4.72
C PHE A 69 11.14 7.95 6.20
N VAL A 70 10.65 7.09 7.10
CA VAL A 70 10.55 7.42 8.54
C VAL A 70 10.98 6.25 9.41
N ASP A 71 11.55 6.55 10.57
CA ASP A 71 12.09 5.51 11.46
C ASP A 71 10.96 4.73 12.16
N ASP A 72 9.91 5.44 12.59
CA ASP A 72 8.70 4.84 13.18
C ASP A 72 7.44 5.18 12.36
N PRO A 73 7.09 4.33 11.38
CA PRO A 73 5.86 4.44 10.59
C PRO A 73 4.57 4.51 11.40
N THR A 74 4.53 3.87 12.57
CA THR A 74 3.32 3.81 13.39
C THR A 74 3.12 5.16 14.08
N MET A 75 4.19 5.71 14.66
CA MET A 75 4.19 7.05 15.23
C MET A 75 3.90 8.10 14.16
N PHE A 76 4.55 8.00 13.00
CA PHE A 76 4.30 8.91 11.87
C PHE A 76 2.83 8.94 11.45
N ARG A 77 2.19 7.78 11.31
CA ARG A 77 0.75 7.70 11.01
C ARG A 77 -0.14 8.23 12.11
N SER A 78 0.24 8.05 13.38
CA SER A 78 -0.46 8.66 14.52
C SER A 78 -0.42 10.18 14.41
N GLN A 79 0.74 10.76 14.09
CA GLN A 79 0.90 12.20 13.88
C GLN A 79 0.11 12.72 12.68
N LEU A 80 0.09 11.96 11.58
CA LEU A 80 -0.77 12.28 10.43
C LEU A 80 -2.24 12.35 10.84
N GLY A 81 -2.73 11.37 11.60
CA GLY A 81 -4.11 11.35 12.10
C GLY A 81 -4.43 12.52 13.03
N ASN A 82 -3.52 12.84 13.95
CA ASN A 82 -3.69 13.93 14.91
C ASN A 82 -3.76 15.31 14.23
N CYS A 83 -2.99 15.52 13.16
CA CYS A 83 -2.92 16.80 12.44
C CYS A 83 -3.88 16.87 11.23
N GLY A 84 -4.74 15.85 11.03
CA GLY A 84 -5.59 15.76 9.85
C GLY A 84 -4.83 15.77 8.52
N ALA A 85 -3.60 15.26 8.51
CA ALA A 85 -2.69 15.29 7.38
C ALA A 85 -2.91 14.09 6.44
N LEU A 86 -2.62 14.30 5.16
CA LEU A 86 -2.86 13.31 4.10
C LEU A 86 -1.60 13.07 3.28
N ILE A 87 -1.23 11.79 3.15
CA ILE A 87 -0.20 11.35 2.20
C ILE A 87 -0.78 11.38 0.80
N SER A 88 -0.01 11.87 -0.16
CA SER A 88 -0.41 12.05 -1.55
C SER A 88 0.71 11.66 -2.52
N GLY A 89 0.53 12.02 -3.79
CA GLY A 89 1.53 11.84 -4.83
C GLY A 89 1.84 10.38 -5.14
N SER A 90 3.07 10.14 -5.61
CA SER A 90 3.50 8.84 -6.13
C SER A 90 3.45 7.73 -5.08
N PHE A 91 3.65 8.05 -3.80
CA PHE A 91 3.51 7.07 -2.72
C PHE A 91 2.07 6.57 -2.59
N ALA A 92 1.10 7.49 -2.55
CA ALA A 92 -0.31 7.14 -2.41
C ALA A 92 -0.79 6.33 -3.63
N LEU A 93 -0.41 6.75 -4.85
CA LEU A 93 -0.73 6.02 -6.08
C LEU A 93 -0.16 4.60 -6.06
N ASN A 94 1.13 4.44 -5.73
CA ASN A 94 1.76 3.12 -5.64
C ASN A 94 1.12 2.22 -4.58
N LEU A 95 0.54 2.79 -3.52
CA LEU A 95 -0.21 2.02 -2.51
C LEU A 95 -1.54 1.52 -3.09
N PHE A 96 -2.30 2.37 -3.78
CA PHE A 96 -3.60 2.01 -4.34
C PHE A 96 -3.52 1.11 -5.57
N GLU A 97 -2.45 1.23 -6.36
CA GLU A 97 -2.16 0.34 -7.49
C GLU A 97 -1.51 -0.98 -7.04
N LEU A 98 -1.24 -1.16 -5.75
CA LEU A 98 -0.47 -2.28 -5.20
C LEU A 98 0.91 -2.46 -5.85
N SER A 99 1.42 -1.42 -6.50
CA SER A 99 2.71 -1.38 -7.17
C SER A 99 3.88 -1.38 -6.18
N ARG A 100 5.07 -1.71 -6.67
CA ARG A 100 6.34 -1.73 -5.92
C ARG A 100 7.41 -0.82 -6.53
N TYR A 101 7.01 0.17 -7.34
CA TYR A 101 7.97 1.15 -7.83
C TYR A 101 8.56 1.93 -6.65
N LYS A 102 9.88 2.13 -6.69
CA LYS A 102 10.59 2.92 -5.69
C LYS A 102 10.13 4.38 -5.80
N VAL A 103 9.70 4.95 -4.68
CA VAL A 103 9.35 6.36 -4.57
C VAL A 103 10.50 7.09 -3.88
N LEU A 104 10.84 8.27 -4.38
CA LEU A 104 12.00 9.03 -3.88
C LEU A 104 11.66 10.01 -2.76
N TYR A 105 10.41 10.43 -2.66
CA TYR A 105 9.94 11.42 -1.68
C TYR A 105 8.49 11.14 -1.28
N LEU A 106 8.11 11.63 -0.09
CA LEU A 106 6.76 11.50 0.45
C LEU A 106 6.07 12.86 0.42
N ASP A 107 4.96 12.96 -0.31
CA ASP A 107 4.16 14.19 -0.34
C ASP A 107 3.11 14.15 0.77
N VAL A 108 3.17 15.10 1.71
CA VAL A 108 2.22 15.21 2.82
C VAL A 108 1.53 16.56 2.80
N PHE A 109 0.20 16.55 2.71
CA PHE A 109 -0.63 17.74 2.85
C PHE A 109 -1.09 17.87 4.29
N VAL A 110 -0.93 19.07 4.87
CA VAL A 110 -1.45 19.43 6.19
C VAL A 110 -2.26 20.70 6.02
N ARG A 111 -3.32 20.86 6.82
CA ARG A 111 -4.12 22.09 6.80
C ARG A 111 -3.34 23.23 7.44
N ASP A 112 -3.31 24.38 6.78
CA ASP A 112 -2.68 25.59 7.33
C ASP A 112 -3.24 25.93 8.72
N GLY A 113 -2.33 26.28 9.63
CA GLY A 113 -2.66 26.61 11.02
C GLY A 113 -1.85 25.78 12.04
N PRO A 114 -2.34 25.68 13.29
CA PRO A 114 -1.61 25.05 14.39
C PRO A 114 -1.19 23.60 14.11
N ASP A 115 -2.00 22.86 13.34
CA ASP A 115 -1.71 21.48 12.95
C ASP A 115 -0.48 21.37 12.05
N THR A 116 -0.28 22.37 11.16
CA THR A 116 0.91 22.43 10.31
C THR A 116 2.16 22.73 11.12
N ASP A 117 2.08 23.62 12.12
CA ASP A 117 3.20 23.92 13.00
C ASP A 117 3.58 22.70 13.85
N HIS A 118 2.57 22.02 14.41
CA HIS A 118 2.76 20.79 15.18
C HIS A 118 3.40 19.69 14.34
N PHE A 119 2.86 19.43 13.14
CA PHE A 119 3.42 18.42 12.25
C PHE A 119 4.84 18.79 11.78
N THR A 120 5.09 20.06 11.45
CA THR A 120 6.43 20.54 11.08
C THR A 120 7.45 20.34 12.21
N ASN A 121 7.07 20.60 13.45
CA ASN A 121 7.93 20.38 14.61
C ASN A 121 8.24 18.89 14.78
N TYR A 122 7.24 18.02 14.70
CA TYR A 122 7.44 16.56 14.74
C TYR A 122 8.42 16.07 13.66
N ILE A 123 8.21 16.51 12.41
CA ILE A 123 9.08 16.12 11.27
C ILE A 123 10.53 16.56 11.48
N ARG A 124 10.75 17.74 12.06
CA ARG A 124 12.11 18.26 12.31
C ARG A 124 12.76 17.66 13.55
N GLU A 125 12.02 17.55 14.65
CA GLU A 125 12.57 17.19 15.95
C GLU A 125 12.64 15.68 16.13
N THR A 126 11.66 14.93 15.62
CA THR A 126 11.61 13.48 15.74
C THR A 126 12.22 12.80 14.52
N GLU A 127 11.71 13.08 13.32
CA GLU A 127 12.17 12.44 12.07
C GLU A 127 13.46 13.08 11.49
N LYS A 128 13.97 14.14 12.13
CA LYS A 128 15.23 14.83 11.79
C LYS A 128 15.32 15.37 10.36
N TYR A 129 14.20 15.59 9.69
CA TYR A 129 14.18 16.23 8.38
C TYR A 129 14.60 17.70 8.48
N GLN A 130 15.47 18.10 7.54
CA GLN A 130 15.91 19.48 7.42
C GLN A 130 15.04 20.21 6.40
N ARG A 131 14.76 21.49 6.67
CA ARG A 131 14.13 22.36 5.67
C ARG A 131 15.16 22.63 4.58
N ASN A 132 15.07 21.88 3.49
CA ASN A 132 15.69 22.27 2.24
C ASN A 132 14.82 23.38 1.66
N ASN A 133 15.39 24.54 1.35
CA ASN A 133 14.67 25.58 0.61
C ASN A 133 14.60 25.11 -0.85
N PRO A 134 13.44 24.63 -1.35
CA PRO A 134 13.36 24.32 -2.76
C PRO A 134 13.15 25.66 -3.45
N GLU A 135 14.17 26.17 -4.13
CA GLU A 135 13.86 26.92 -5.34
C GLU A 135 12.98 25.99 -6.17
N VAL A 136 11.68 26.31 -6.23
CA VAL A 136 10.71 25.55 -7.01
C VAL A 136 11.24 25.57 -8.44
N ARG A 137 11.87 24.48 -8.86
CA ARG A 137 12.03 24.19 -10.27
C ARG A 137 10.63 23.88 -10.77
N THR A 138 9.90 24.93 -11.12
CA THR A 138 8.88 24.87 -12.15
C THR A 138 9.57 24.25 -13.35
N VAL A 139 9.40 22.94 -13.51
CA VAL A 139 9.67 22.30 -14.78
C VAL A 139 8.62 22.88 -15.72
N GLU A 140 9.00 23.92 -16.45
CA GLU A 140 8.26 24.36 -17.62
C GLU A 140 8.08 23.11 -18.49
N SER A 141 6.83 22.68 -18.59
CA SER A 141 6.44 21.61 -19.49
C SER A 141 6.57 22.17 -20.91
N SER A 142 7.75 22.00 -21.50
CA SER A 142 7.94 22.10 -22.95
C SER A 142 8.03 20.68 -23.51
N CYS A 143 6.87 20.14 -23.90
CA CYS A 143 6.66 19.37 -25.12
C CYS A 143 5.15 19.23 -25.35
#